data_AF-A0A844MUZ5-F1
#
_entry.id   AF-A0A844MUZ5-F1
#
_cell.length_a   1.000
_cell.length_b   1.000
_cell.length_c   1.000
_cell.angle_alpha   90.00
_cell.angle_beta   90.00
_cell.angle_gamma   90.00
#
_symmetry.space_group_name_H-M   'P 1'
#
loop_
_entity.id
_entity.type
_entity.pdbx_description
1 polymer ?
#
loop_
_entity_poly.entity_id
_entity_poly.type
_entity_poly.pdbx_seq_one_letter_code
_entity_poly.pdbx_strand_id
1 'polypeptide(L)' 'MYSIKSFLKHKGETPEEQLLKNQDAMKLLKSWLEEEVSEEEAKERERYFETFKEIMDNERPSGYKLYSKE' A
#
# COMPACT_ATOMS: atom_id res chain seq x y z
N MET A 1 -16.78 -2.46 8.25
CA MET A 1 -15.88 -1.34 7.84
C MET A 1 -14.84 -1.18 8.94
N TYR A 2 -13.60 -1.64 8.72
CA TYR A 2 -12.56 -1.56 9.75
C TYR A 2 -12.13 -0.11 9.94
N SER A 3 -12.10 0.34 11.19
CA SER A 3 -11.67 1.70 11.52
C SER A 3 -10.15 1.77 11.49
N ILE A 4 -9.58 2.59 10.62
CA ILE A 4 -8.14 2.89 10.57
C ILE A 4 -7.62 3.54 11.87
N LYS A 5 -8.51 4.00 12.75
CA LYS A 5 -8.16 4.59 14.06
C LYS A 5 -7.39 3.62 14.97
N SER A 6 -7.59 2.31 14.84
CA SER A 6 -6.83 1.32 15.64
C SER A 6 -5.37 1.20 15.19
N PHE A 7 -5.05 1.60 13.96
CA PHE A 7 -3.72 1.45 13.37
C PHE A 7 -2.93 2.76 13.33
N LEU A 8 -3.62 3.90 13.31
CA LEU A 8 -3.00 5.23 13.30
C LEU A 8 -3.05 5.84 14.70
N LYS A 9 -1.89 5.84 15.39
CA LYS A 9 -1.77 6.44 16.73
C LYS A 9 -2.07 7.94 16.67
N HIS A 10 -3.14 8.36 17.35
CA HIS A 10 -3.42 9.77 17.60
C HIS A 10 -2.38 10.30 18.60
N LYS A 11 -1.60 11.29 18.18
CA LYS A 11 -0.53 11.95 18.95
C LYS A 11 -0.84 13.40 19.32
N GLY A 12 -1.90 14.01 18.76
CA GLY A 12 -2.44 15.30 19.23
C GLY A 12 -3.30 15.11 20.48
N GLU A 13 -3.39 16.14 21.32
CA GLU A 13 -4.36 16.16 22.42
C GLU A 13 -5.75 16.57 21.92
N THR A 14 -5.80 17.32 20.81
CA THR A 14 -7.01 17.69 20.07
C THR A 14 -6.96 17.26 18.60
N PRO A 15 -8.11 17.21 17.90
CA PRO A 15 -8.16 17.01 16.45
C PRO A 15 -7.34 18.04 15.67
N GLU A 16 -7.37 19.30 16.08
CA GLU A 16 -6.64 20.40 15.43
C GLU A 16 -5.12 20.19 15.53
N GLU A 17 -4.64 19.78 16.71
CA GLU A 17 -3.22 19.44 16.89
C GLU A 17 -2.82 18.21 16.08
N GLN A 18 -3.71 17.22 15.96
CA GLN A 18 -3.43 16.05 15.14
C GLN A 18 -3.37 16.42 13.65
N LEU A 19 -4.25 17.31 13.19
CA LEU A 19 -4.21 17.82 11.81
C LEU A 19 -2.89 18.55 11.53
N LEU A 20 -2.42 19.38 12.47
CA LEU A 20 -1.11 20.03 12.37
C LEU A 20 0.03 19.01 12.30
N LYS A 21 0.04 18.00 13.18
CA LYS A 21 1.06 16.93 13.18
C LYS A 21 1.03 16.06 11.92
N ASN A 22 -0.13 15.95 11.26
CA ASN A 22 -0.28 15.17 10.03
C ASN A 22 0.17 15.93 8.76
N GLN A 23 0.41 17.24 8.81
CA GLN A 23 0.68 18.04 7.61
C GLN A 23 1.86 17.52 6.79
N ASP A 24 2.96 17.15 7.45
CA ASP A 24 4.15 16.66 6.73
C ASP A 24 3.95 15.26 6.17
N ALA A 25 3.21 14.38 6.88
CA ALA A 25 2.81 13.09 6.34
C ALA A 25 1.89 13.26 5.12
N MET A 26 0.97 14.23 5.16
CA MET A 26 0.10 14.55 4.02
C MET A 26 0.88 15.07 2.81
N LYS A 27 1.90 15.91 3.02
CA LYS A 27 2.78 16.37 1.94
C LYS A 27 3.55 15.21 1.31
N LEU A 28 4.09 14.30 2.11
CA LEU A 28 4.81 13.12 1.64
C LEU A 28 3.89 12.16 0.85
N LEU A 29 2.68 11.92 1.35
CA LEU A 29 1.68 11.14 0.63
C LEU A 29 1.34 11.78 -0.72
N LYS A 30 1.19 13.10 -0.74
CA LYS A 30 0.96 13.85 -1.97
C LYS A 30 2.13 13.68 -2.95
N SER A 31 3.38 13.78 -2.50
CA SER A 31 4.52 13.55 -3.38
C SER A 31 4.57 12.13 -3.95
N TRP A 32 4.21 11.11 -3.18
CA TRP A 32 4.15 9.73 -3.69
C TRP A 32 3.01 9.50 -4.69
N LEU A 33 1.91 10.23 -4.55
CA LEU A 33 0.79 10.15 -5.50
C LEU A 33 1.10 10.89 -6.81
N GLU A 34 1.88 11.98 -6.72
CA GLU A 34 2.32 12.77 -7.87
C GLU A 34 3.59 12.24 -8.53
N GLU A 35 4.28 11.28 -7.89
CA GLU A 35 5.45 10.62 -8.43
C GLU A 35 5.05 9.80 -9.67
N GLU A 36 5.34 10.36 -10.84
CA GLU A 36 5.18 9.67 -12.11
C GLU A 36 6.27 8.61 -12.25
N VAL A 37 5.83 7.36 -12.34
CA VAL A 37 6.71 6.22 -12.62
C VAL A 37 7.02 6.23 -14.11
N SER A 38 8.29 6.05 -14.49
CA SER A 38 8.64 5.94 -15.92
C SER A 38 7.96 4.72 -16.55
N GLU A 39 7.77 4.74 -17.87
CA GLU A 39 7.15 3.60 -18.57
C GLU A 39 7.96 2.31 -18.39
N GLU A 40 9.29 2.42 -18.37
CA GLU A 40 10.21 1.31 -18.13
C GLU A 40 10.05 0.74 -16.72
N GLU A 41 9.99 1.61 -15.70
CA GLU A 41 9.82 1.18 -14.33
C GLU A 41 8.43 0.60 -14.08
N ALA A 42 7.39 1.15 -14.72
CA ALA A 42 6.04 0.60 -14.66
C ALA A 42 6.00 -0.84 -15.21
N LYS A 43 6.65 -1.08 -16.37
CA LYS A 43 6.80 -2.42 -16.95
C LYS A 43 7.59 -3.37 -16.05
N GLU A 44 8.63 -2.89 -15.37
CA GLU A 44 9.37 -3.70 -14.40
C GLU A 44 8.50 -4.08 -13.20
N ARG A 45 7.76 -3.12 -12.63
CA ARG A 45 6.84 -3.35 -11.51
C ARG A 45 5.77 -4.38 -11.87
N GLU A 46 5.20 -4.31 -13.08
CA GLU A 46 4.27 -5.34 -13.58
C GLU A 46 4.91 -6.73 -13.62
N ARG A 47 6.13 -6.85 -14.19
CA ARG A 47 6.84 -8.13 -14.23
C ARG A 47 7.10 -8.70 -12.84
N TYR A 48 7.58 -7.86 -11.92
CA TYR A 48 7.79 -8.27 -10.53
C TYR A 48 6.50 -8.71 -9.85
N PHE A 49 5.39 -8.04 -10.14
CA PHE A 49 4.11 -8.38 -9.56
C PHE A 49 3.60 -9.74 -10.07
N GLU A 50 3.78 -10.06 -11.35
CA GLU A 50 3.44 -11.41 -11.87
C GLU A 50 4.29 -12.50 -11.19
N THR A 51 5.60 -12.30 -11.07
CA THR A 51 6.47 -13.25 -10.34
C THR A 51 6.05 -13.40 -8.88
N PHE A 52 5.68 -12.30 -8.22
CA PHE A 52 5.16 -12.35 -6.87
C PHE A 52 3.88 -13.20 -6.78
N LYS A 53 2.93 -13.04 -7.70
CA LYS A 53 1.70 -13.86 -7.73
C LYS A 53 2.03 -15.35 -7.84
N GLU A 54 2.94 -15.72 -8.74
CA GLU A 54 3.36 -17.11 -8.93
C GLU A 54 3.99 -17.70 -7.66
N ILE A 55 4.92 -16.97 -7.01
CA ILE A 55 5.54 -17.40 -5.75
C ILE A 55 4.46 -17.60 -4.68
N MET A 56 3.61 -16.59 -4.50
CA MET A 56 2.58 -16.60 -3.47
C MET A 56 1.58 -17.74 -3.64
N ASP A 57 1.28 -18.11 -4.88
CA ASP A 57 0.42 -19.25 -5.14
C ASP A 57 1.18 -20.57 -4.98
N ASN A 58 2.41 -20.70 -5.46
CA ASN A 58 3.22 -21.92 -5.30
C ASN A 58 3.44 -22.31 -3.82
N GLU A 59 3.63 -21.33 -2.96
CA GLU A 59 3.82 -21.53 -1.51
C GLU A 59 2.51 -21.88 -0.77
N ARG A 60 1.35 -21.82 -1.45
CA ARG A 60 0.05 -22.13 -0.84
C ARG A 60 -0.47 -23.51 -1.23
N PRO A 61 -1.19 -24.22 -0.33
CA PRO A 61 -1.88 -25.45 -0.68
C PRO A 61 -2.92 -25.23 -1.80
N SER A 62 -3.24 -26.31 -2.52
CA SER A 62 -4.40 -26.32 -3.44
C SER A 62 -5.68 -26.03 -2.66
N GLY A 63 -6.62 -25.26 -3.23
CA GLY A 63 -7.83 -24.77 -2.56
C GLY A 63 -7.68 -23.36 -1.97
N TYR A 64 -6.46 -22.83 -1.91
CA TYR A 64 -6.12 -21.56 -1.24
C TYR A 64 -5.29 -20.63 -2.10
N LYS A 65 -5.24 -20.86 -3.42
CA LYS A 65 -4.54 -19.96 -4.35
C LYS A 65 -5.26 -18.61 -4.39
N LEU A 66 -4.49 -17.52 -4.46
CA LEU A 66 -5.04 -16.16 -4.47
C LEU A 66 -5.16 -15.57 -5.88
N TYR A 67 -4.29 -15.98 -6.80
CA TYR A 67 -4.13 -15.30 -8.08
C TYR A 67 -4.48 -16.19 -9.28
N SER A 68 -4.10 -17.45 -9.22
CA SER A 68 -4.52 -18.48 -10.16
C SER A 68 -5.98 -18.81 -9.91
N LYS A 69 -6.79 -18.76 -10.98
CA LYS A 69 -8.15 -19.30 -10.93
C LYS A 69 -8.02 -20.82 -10.89
N GLU A 70 -8.49 -21.43 -9.80
CA GLU A 70 -8.61 -22.88 -9.69
C GLU A 70 -9.52 -23.47 -10.77
#